data_AF-A0A2E6VAC7-F1
#
_entry.id   AF-A0A2E6VAC7-F1
#
_cell.length_a   1.000
_cell.length_b   1.000
_cell.length_c   1.000
_cell.angle_alpha   90.00
_cell.angle_beta   90.00
_cell.angle_gamma   90.00
#
_symmetry.space_group_name_H-M   'P 1'
#
loop_
_entity.id
_entity.type
_entity.pdbx_description
1 polymer ?
#
loop_
_entity_poly.entity_id
_entity_poly.type
_entity_poly.pdbx_seq_one_letter_code
_entity_poly.pdbx_strand_id
1 'polypeptide(L)'
;MKYWEKLLVKWRKKGRDGFSIPYIIGSQKFLKKPSKQNIEDLLIDIIENSENEIYISYCMTINDLILGIRDNSKRRINGYFPRYKEKEQSKFFVTSFISDLGADVENIIEKLNDRYSERILKEQFSINNRIPGDYNQNEKEFITDCLK
;
A
#
# COMPACT_ATOMS: atom_id res chain seq x y z
N MET A 1 -8.21 -11.81 7.09
CA MET A 1 -7.16 -10.77 7.07
C MET A 1 -5.81 -11.22 6.52
N LYS A 2 -5.41 -10.62 5.40
CA LYS A 2 -4.10 -10.81 4.74
C LYS A 2 -2.98 -10.07 5.48
N TYR A 3 -1.72 -10.42 5.19
CA TYR A 3 -0.56 -9.85 5.90
C TYR A 3 -0.48 -8.32 5.78
N TRP A 4 -0.72 -7.79 4.58
CA TRP A 4 -0.70 -6.36 4.31
C TRP A 4 -1.81 -5.63 5.09
N GLU A 5 -2.98 -6.26 5.22
CA GLU A 5 -4.11 -5.68 5.93
C GLU A 5 -3.85 -5.64 7.44
N LYS A 6 -3.22 -6.69 8.00
CA LYS A 6 -2.77 -6.68 9.41
C LYS A 6 -1.83 -5.49 9.69
N LEU A 7 -0.88 -5.22 8.80
CA LEU A 7 0.05 -4.10 8.93
C LEU A 7 -0.71 -2.77 8.95
N LEU A 8 -1.58 -2.54 7.97
CA LEU A 8 -2.36 -1.31 7.88
C LEU A 8 -3.27 -1.12 9.10
N VAL A 9 -3.95 -2.17 9.58
CA VAL A 9 -4.80 -2.10 10.77
C VAL A 9 -3.99 -1.75 12.01
N LYS A 10 -2.86 -2.43 12.27
CA LYS A 10 -2.02 -2.13 13.44
C LYS A 10 -1.42 -0.72 13.35
N TRP A 11 -1.00 -0.28 12.17
CA TRP A 11 -0.46 1.06 11.97
C TRP A 11 -1.51 2.14 12.16
N ARG A 12 -2.73 1.90 11.66
CA ARG A 12 -3.85 2.81 11.82
C ARG A 12 -4.29 2.93 13.28
N LYS A 13 -4.28 1.84 14.05
CA LYS A 13 -4.52 1.86 15.51
C LYS A 13 -3.51 2.72 16.28
N LYS A 14 -2.31 2.92 15.74
CA LYS A 14 -1.29 3.86 16.26
C LYS A 14 -1.50 5.31 15.79
N GLY A 15 -2.63 5.61 15.14
CA GLY A 15 -2.96 6.93 14.60
C GLY A 15 -2.19 7.31 13.33
N ARG A 16 -1.58 6.34 12.64
CA ARG A 16 -0.76 6.59 11.44
C ARG A 16 -1.52 6.27 10.15
N ASP A 17 -1.03 6.83 9.04
CA ASP A 17 -1.81 6.90 7.80
C ASP A 17 -1.66 5.72 6.87
N GLY A 18 -0.45 5.15 6.75
CA GLY A 18 -0.20 4.07 5.80
C GLY A 18 1.28 3.73 5.62
N PHE A 19 1.55 2.87 4.65
CA PHE A 19 2.88 2.43 4.22
C PHE A 19 3.04 2.57 2.71
N SER A 20 4.27 2.73 2.23
CA SER A 20 4.56 2.68 0.80
C SER A 20 4.32 1.27 0.24
N ILE A 21 4.08 1.18 -1.07
CA ILE A 21 3.86 -0.10 -1.74
C ILE A 21 5.09 -1.04 -1.61
N PRO A 22 6.34 -0.57 -1.81
CA PRO A 22 7.52 -1.39 -1.54
C PRO A 22 7.58 -1.90 -0.10
N TYR A 23 7.19 -1.08 0.89
CA TYR A 23 7.18 -1.49 2.30
C TYR A 23 6.21 -2.62 2.54
N ILE A 24 5.01 -2.57 1.94
CA ILE A 24 4.03 -3.63 2.08
C ILE A 24 4.55 -4.90 1.39
N ILE A 25 4.96 -4.81 0.13
CA ILE A 25 5.43 -5.98 -0.65
C ILE A 25 6.64 -6.65 0.02
N GLY A 26 7.64 -5.89 0.47
CA GLY A 26 8.82 -6.45 1.12
C GLY A 26 8.52 -7.17 2.44
N SER A 27 7.42 -6.81 3.12
CA SER A 27 7.09 -7.37 4.44
C SER A 27 6.70 -8.85 4.37
N GLN A 28 6.36 -9.35 3.18
CA GLN A 28 6.07 -10.76 2.95
C GLN A 28 7.26 -11.68 3.28
N LYS A 29 8.49 -11.15 3.29
CA LYS A 29 9.72 -11.87 3.69
C LYS A 29 9.70 -12.32 5.16
N PHE A 30 8.89 -11.68 6.00
CA PHE A 30 8.77 -11.98 7.42
C PHE A 30 7.65 -13.00 7.72
N LEU A 31 6.96 -13.49 6.70
CA LEU A 31 5.98 -14.57 6.84
C LEU A 31 6.69 -15.91 7.03
N LYS A 32 6.08 -16.82 7.82
CA LYS A 32 6.56 -18.22 7.95
C LYS A 32 6.69 -18.94 6.60
N LYS A 33 5.81 -18.59 5.66
CA LYS A 33 5.84 -19.01 4.26
C LYS A 33 5.77 -17.74 3.41
N PRO A 34 6.91 -17.22 2.93
CA PRO A 34 6.92 -15.99 2.12
C PRO A 34 6.00 -16.13 0.90
N SER A 35 5.21 -15.09 0.65
CA SER A 35 4.47 -14.93 -0.59
C SER A 35 5.41 -14.37 -1.68
N LYS A 36 4.99 -14.45 -2.94
CA LYS A 36 5.62 -13.73 -4.07
C LYS A 36 4.64 -12.72 -4.67
N GLN A 37 3.90 -12.03 -3.81
CA GLN A 37 2.92 -11.03 -4.21
C GLN A 37 3.64 -9.84 -4.86
N ASN A 38 3.24 -9.47 -6.08
CA ASN A 38 3.68 -8.27 -6.76
C ASN A 38 2.66 -7.11 -6.56
N ILE A 39 2.83 -5.99 -7.27
CA ILE A 39 1.94 -4.82 -7.15
C ILE A 39 0.52 -5.11 -7.67
N GLU A 40 0.42 -5.80 -8.80
CA GLU A 40 -0.85 -6.23 -9.39
C GLU A 40 -1.60 -7.15 -8.42
N ASP A 41 -0.94 -8.20 -7.93
CA ASP A 41 -1.50 -9.14 -6.97
C ASP A 41 -1.96 -8.44 -5.68
N LEU A 42 -1.25 -7.39 -5.23
CA LEU A 42 -1.63 -6.60 -4.06
C LEU A 42 -2.90 -5.79 -4.31
N LEU A 43 -2.98 -5.08 -5.44
CA LEU A 43 -4.16 -4.26 -5.76
C LEU A 43 -5.39 -5.11 -6.05
N ILE A 44 -5.24 -6.22 -6.77
CA ILE A 44 -6.34 -7.17 -7.00
C ILE A 44 -6.82 -7.75 -5.68
N ASP A 45 -5.91 -8.16 -4.77
CA ASP A 45 -6.28 -8.70 -3.47
C ASP A 45 -6.98 -7.65 -2.57
N ILE A 46 -6.62 -6.37 -2.69
CA ILE A 46 -7.36 -5.26 -2.03
C ILE A 46 -8.78 -5.17 -2.58
N ILE A 47 -8.93 -5.15 -3.90
CA ILE A 47 -10.24 -4.97 -4.55
C ILE A 47 -11.18 -6.14 -4.27
N GLU A 48 -10.67 -7.36 -4.37
CA GLU A 48 -11.48 -8.57 -4.30
C GLU A 48 -11.68 -9.07 -2.86
N ASN A 49 -10.71 -8.86 -1.97
CA ASN A 49 -10.68 -9.55 -0.67
C ASN A 49 -10.53 -8.64 0.56
N SER A 50 -10.38 -7.31 0.43
CA SER A 50 -10.19 -6.46 1.62
C SER A 50 -11.46 -6.35 2.46
N GLU A 51 -11.29 -6.49 3.78
CA GLU A 51 -12.32 -6.22 4.78
C GLU A 51 -12.54 -4.69 4.93
N ASN A 52 -11.55 -3.88 4.55
CA ASN A 52 -11.54 -2.42 4.72
C ASN A 52 -11.57 -1.68 3.38
N GLU A 53 -12.00 -0.42 3.39
CA GLU A 53 -11.70 0.51 2.28
C GLU A 53 -10.24 0.95 2.41
N ILE A 54 -9.46 0.79 1.35
CA ILE A 54 -8.06 1.18 1.28
C ILE A 54 -7.96 2.40 0.36
N TYR A 55 -7.25 3.43 0.81
CA TYR A 55 -6.92 4.58 -0.02
C TYR A 55 -5.44 4.59 -0.41
N ILE A 56 -5.14 5.14 -1.58
CA ILE A 56 -3.80 5.56 -1.96
C ILE A 56 -3.72 7.09 -1.90
N SER A 57 -2.62 7.62 -1.35
CA SER A 57 -2.37 9.08 -1.27
C SER A 57 -0.88 9.37 -1.25
N TYR A 58 -0.53 10.63 -1.50
CA TYR A 58 0.83 11.12 -1.32
C TYR A 58 1.15 11.45 0.15
N CYS A 59 2.29 10.99 0.66
CA CYS A 59 2.80 11.31 1.99
C CYS A 59 4.02 12.23 1.90
N MET A 60 3.87 13.49 2.32
CA MET A 60 4.94 14.49 2.25
C MET A 60 6.16 14.15 3.11
N THR A 61 5.97 13.47 4.25
CA THR A 61 7.06 13.14 5.18
C THR A 61 8.12 12.25 4.55
N ILE A 62 7.69 11.24 3.80
CA ILE A 62 8.55 10.27 3.11
C ILE A 62 8.69 10.56 1.61
N ASN A 63 7.99 11.57 1.10
CA ASN A 63 7.99 11.96 -0.31
C ASN A 63 7.61 10.80 -1.25
N ASP A 64 6.58 10.03 -0.88
CA ASP A 64 6.17 8.81 -1.59
C ASP A 64 4.67 8.54 -1.45
N LEU A 65 4.12 7.67 -2.32
CA LEU A 65 2.75 7.18 -2.18
C LEU A 65 2.65 6.18 -1.03
N ILE A 66 1.53 6.22 -0.34
CA ILE A 66 1.17 5.27 0.71
C ILE A 66 -0.21 4.66 0.46
N LEU A 67 -0.36 3.40 0.86
CA LEU A 67 -1.63 2.74 1.04
C LEU A 67 -2.04 2.82 2.52
N GLY A 68 -3.30 3.14 2.78
CA GLY A 68 -3.84 3.34 4.13
C GLY A 68 -5.30 2.94 4.25
N ILE A 69 -5.80 2.80 5.49
CA ILE A 69 -7.22 2.49 5.73
C ILE A 69 -8.05 3.77 5.67
N ARG A 70 -9.10 3.76 4.84
CA ARG A 70 -10.05 4.85 4.66
C ARG A 70 -11.18 4.75 5.69
N ASP A 71 -10.85 5.06 6.95
CA ASP A 71 -11.83 5.15 8.03
C ASP A 71 -12.63 6.47 7.99
N ASN A 72 -13.54 6.66 8.95
CA ASN A 72 -14.38 7.86 9.06
C ASN A 72 -13.60 9.18 9.02
N SER A 73 -12.36 9.23 9.54
CA SER A 73 -11.53 10.44 9.50
C SER A 73 -11.00 10.75 8.10
N LYS A 74 -10.88 9.74 7.24
CA LYS A 74 -10.36 9.83 5.87
C LYS A 74 -11.47 9.93 4.81
N ARG A 75 -12.72 9.65 5.17
CA ARG A 75 -13.88 9.72 4.26
C ARG A 75 -14.12 11.10 3.63
N ARG A 76 -13.65 12.17 4.27
CA ARG A 76 -13.76 13.55 3.79
C ARG A 76 -12.73 13.91 2.73
N ILE A 77 -11.75 13.05 2.47
CA ILE A 77 -10.72 13.30 1.45
C ILE A 77 -11.34 13.10 0.07
N ASN A 78 -11.19 14.10 -0.79
CA ASN A 78 -11.64 14.05 -2.18
C ASN A 78 -10.86 13.02 -2.98
N GLY A 79 -11.55 12.34 -3.88
CA GLY A 79 -11.00 11.27 -4.71
C GLY A 79 -12.09 10.47 -5.40
N TYR A 80 -11.73 9.30 -5.90
CA TYR A 80 -12.63 8.42 -6.64
C TYR A 80 -12.26 6.95 -6.43
N PHE A 81 -13.21 6.07 -6.71
CA PHE A 81 -12.95 4.65 -6.85
C PHE A 81 -12.71 4.35 -8.33
N PRO A 82 -11.48 3.99 -8.76
CA PRO A 82 -11.21 3.60 -10.14
C PRO A 82 -12.01 2.33 -10.50
N ARG A 83 -12.37 2.20 -11.78
CA ARG A 83 -12.98 0.96 -12.29
C ARG A 83 -11.94 -0.15 -12.39
N TYR A 84 -12.36 -1.40 -12.27
CA TYR A 84 -11.54 -2.58 -12.51
C TYR A 84 -12.28 -3.51 -13.47
N LYS A 85 -11.65 -3.89 -14.59
CA LYS A 85 -12.30 -4.68 -15.66
C LYS A 85 -13.64 -4.08 -16.08
N GLU A 86 -13.66 -2.76 -16.29
CA GLU A 86 -14.83 -1.95 -16.65
C GLU A 86 -15.97 -1.93 -15.61
N LYS A 87 -15.77 -2.53 -14.43
CA LYS A 87 -16.76 -2.61 -13.35
C LYS A 87 -16.44 -1.63 -12.23
N GLU A 88 -17.48 -1.16 -11.55
CA GLU A 88 -17.34 -0.37 -10.33
C GLU A 88 -16.86 -1.25 -9.17
N GLN A 89 -16.08 -0.65 -8.27
CA GLN A 89 -15.62 -1.26 -7.03
C GLN A 89 -15.58 -0.21 -5.92
N SER A 90 -15.55 -0.62 -4.65
CA SER A 90 -15.62 0.28 -3.50
C SER A 90 -14.54 0.03 -2.44
N LYS A 91 -13.49 -0.71 -2.80
CA LYS A 91 -12.43 -1.17 -1.88
C LYS A 91 -11.13 -0.40 -2.05
N PHE A 92 -10.84 0.10 -3.24
CA PHE A 92 -9.62 0.86 -3.53
C PHE A 92 -9.98 2.29 -3.94
N PHE A 93 -9.54 3.28 -3.18
CA PHE A 93 -9.85 4.69 -3.37
C PHE A 93 -8.59 5.49 -3.74
N VAL A 94 -8.64 6.30 -4.79
CA VAL A 94 -7.54 7.15 -5.22
C VAL A 94 -7.86 8.59 -4.83
N THR A 95 -6.98 9.22 -4.03
CA THR A 95 -7.17 10.63 -3.66
C THR A 95 -6.94 11.55 -4.85
N SER A 96 -7.67 12.67 -4.92
CA SER A 96 -7.59 13.61 -6.05
C SER A 96 -6.21 14.24 -6.25
N PHE A 97 -5.34 14.20 -5.23
CA PHE A 97 -3.99 14.77 -5.31
C PHE A 97 -3.04 13.96 -6.21
N ILE A 98 -3.43 12.74 -6.57
CA ILE A 98 -2.65 11.79 -7.39
C ILE A 98 -3.49 11.26 -8.56
N SER A 99 -4.33 12.14 -9.12
CA SER A 99 -5.19 11.82 -10.26
C SER A 99 -4.41 11.44 -11.52
N ASP A 100 -3.13 11.80 -11.58
CA ASP A 100 -2.19 11.39 -12.63
C ASP A 100 -1.91 9.87 -12.64
N LEU A 101 -2.34 9.11 -11.62
CA LEU A 101 -2.23 7.63 -11.64
C LEU A 101 -3.16 6.94 -12.64
N GLY A 102 -4.16 7.61 -13.21
CA GLY A 102 -5.06 7.03 -14.22
C GLY A 102 -6.43 6.62 -13.67
N ALA A 103 -7.40 6.45 -14.57
CA ALA A 103 -8.83 6.35 -14.20
C ALA A 103 -9.32 4.94 -13.84
N ASP A 104 -8.54 3.92 -14.18
CA ASP A 104 -8.84 2.51 -13.96
C ASP A 104 -7.65 1.80 -13.29
N VAL A 105 -7.94 0.66 -12.68
CA VAL A 105 -6.99 -0.09 -11.86
C VAL A 105 -5.82 -0.61 -12.70
N GLU A 106 -6.06 -0.98 -13.95
CA GLU A 106 -5.06 -1.46 -14.90
C GLU A 106 -3.99 -0.40 -15.17
N ASN A 107 -4.39 0.83 -15.51
CA ASN A 107 -3.49 1.98 -15.70
C ASN A 107 -2.74 2.35 -14.41
N ILE A 108 -3.42 2.24 -13.26
CA ILE A 108 -2.81 2.49 -11.95
C ILE A 108 -1.72 1.45 -11.67
N ILE A 109 -1.98 0.17 -11.92
CA ILE A 109 -0.99 -0.92 -11.75
C ILE A 109 0.25 -0.65 -12.61
N GLU A 110 0.08 -0.29 -13.87
CA GLU A 110 1.19 0.03 -14.79
C GLU A 110 2.08 1.14 -14.22
N LYS A 111 1.50 2.28 -13.83
CA LYS A 111 2.27 3.41 -13.28
C LYS A 111 2.94 3.11 -11.95
N LEU A 112 2.31 2.28 -11.11
CA LEU A 112 2.92 1.84 -9.86
C LEU A 112 4.07 0.86 -10.12
N ASN A 113 3.95 -0.01 -11.13
CA ASN A 113 5.05 -0.86 -11.58
C ASN A 113 6.22 -0.02 -12.09
N ASP A 114 5.98 0.97 -12.95
CA ASP A 114 7.03 1.88 -13.44
C ASP A 114 7.75 2.60 -12.29
N ARG A 115 6.98 3.01 -11.27
CA ARG A 115 7.52 3.74 -10.12
C ARG A 115 8.29 2.87 -9.14
N TYR A 116 7.89 1.61 -8.92
CA TYR A 116 8.35 0.82 -7.78
C TYR A 116 9.04 -0.50 -8.11
N SER A 117 8.92 -1.03 -9.32
CA SER A 117 9.47 -2.36 -9.65
C SER A 117 10.97 -2.45 -9.42
N GLU A 118 11.72 -1.42 -9.82
CA GLU A 118 13.17 -1.38 -9.62
C GLU A 118 13.54 -1.37 -8.12
N ARG A 119 12.81 -0.59 -7.31
CA ARG A 119 13.02 -0.52 -5.86
C ARG A 119 12.71 -1.86 -5.19
N ILE A 120 11.62 -2.51 -5.60
CA ILE A 120 11.24 -3.82 -5.07
C ILE A 120 12.28 -4.88 -5.44
N LEU A 121 12.77 -4.87 -6.69
CA LEU A 121 13.81 -5.79 -7.17
C LEU A 121 15.14 -5.60 -6.42
N LYS A 122 15.52 -4.35 -6.12
CA LYS A 122 16.70 -3.99 -5.33
C LYS A 122 16.50 -4.13 -3.82
N GLU A 123 15.36 -4.65 -3.39
CA GLU A 123 15.00 -4.81 -1.97
C GLU A 123 14.99 -3.51 -1.15
N GLN A 124 14.73 -2.38 -1.82
CA GLN A 124 14.63 -1.05 -1.22
C GLN A 124 13.19 -0.79 -0.73
N PHE A 125 12.78 -1.55 0.27
CA PHE A 125 11.39 -1.58 0.75
C PHE A 125 11.02 -0.44 1.69
N SER A 126 11.98 0.15 2.39
CA SER A 126 11.72 1.24 3.34
C SER A 126 12.30 2.57 2.86
N ILE A 127 11.82 3.66 3.47
CA ILE A 127 12.35 5.02 3.28
C ILE A 127 12.92 5.47 4.62
N ASN A 128 14.25 5.46 4.74
CA ASN A 128 14.96 5.91 5.93
C ASN A 128 15.60 7.26 5.60
N ASN A 129 15.23 8.32 6.33
CA ASN A 129 15.71 9.68 6.08
C ASN A 129 15.56 10.13 4.62
N ARG A 130 14.40 9.83 4.01
CA ARG A 130 14.06 10.11 2.59
C ARG A 130 14.92 9.36 1.57
N ILE A 131 15.69 8.35 1.99
CA ILE A 131 16.49 7.52 1.10
C ILE A 131 15.88 6.10 1.07
N PRO A 132 15.56 5.55 -0.12
CA PRO A 132 15.14 4.16 -0.25
C PRO A 132 16.22 3.19 0.24
N GLY A 133 15.82 2.18 1.02
CA GLY A 133 16.74 1.16 1.55
C GLY A 133 15.98 -0.01 2.18
N ASP A 134 16.70 -0.89 2.88
CA ASP A 134 16.09 -1.99 3.64
C ASP A 134 15.40 -1.46 4.91
N TYR A 135 14.57 -2.31 5.53
CA TYR A 135 13.94 -2.02 6.81
C TYR A 135 14.97 -1.77 7.91
N ASN A 136 14.73 -0.76 8.73
CA ASN A 136 15.46 -0.60 9.99
C ASN A 136 14.97 -1.60 11.05
N GLN A 137 15.70 -1.72 12.15
CA GLN A 137 15.39 -2.71 13.20
C GLN A 137 13.97 -2.55 13.78
N ASN A 138 13.53 -1.31 14.03
CA ASN A 138 12.20 -1.03 14.58
C ASN A 138 11.09 -1.45 13.60
N GLU A 139 11.32 -1.31 12.29
CA GLU A 139 10.40 -1.74 11.25
C GLU A 139 10.32 -3.26 11.18
N LYS A 140 11.47 -3.95 11.23
CA LYS A 140 11.54 -5.42 11.25
C LYS A 140 10.77 -5.99 12.45
N GLU A 141 10.95 -5.39 13.62
CA GLU A 141 10.21 -5.75 14.84
C GLU A 141 8.71 -5.48 14.71
N PHE A 142 8.33 -4.32 14.19
CA PHE A 142 6.93 -3.98 13.96
C PHE A 142 6.26 -4.98 12.99
N ILE A 143 6.89 -5.26 11.85
CA ILE A 143 6.37 -6.22 10.86
C ILE A 143 6.22 -7.59 11.52
N THR A 144 7.26 -8.07 12.20
CA THR A 144 7.23 -9.38 12.86
C THR A 144 6.12 -9.46 13.91
N ASP A 145 5.94 -8.42 14.72
CA ASP A 145 4.83 -8.35 15.69
C ASP A 145 3.45 -8.35 15.00
N CYS A 146 3.31 -7.68 13.86
CA CYS A 146 2.08 -7.69 13.08
C CYS A 146 1.73 -9.07 12.51
N LEU A 147 2.74 -9.86 12.17
CA LEU A 147 2.60 -11.10 11.42
C LEU A 147 2.65 -12.38 12.29
N LYS A 148 2.90 -12.24 13.61
CA LYS A 148 2.61 -13.29 14.61
C LYS A 148 1.13 -13.67 14.58
#